data_AF-A0A1T1BDV3-F1
#
_entry.id   AF-A0A1T1BDV3-F1
#
_cell.length_a   1.000
_cell.length_b   1.000
_cell.length_c   1.000
_cell.angle_alpha   90.00
_cell.angle_beta   90.00
_cell.angle_gamma   90.00
#
_symmetry.space_group_name_H-M   'P 1'
#
loop_
_entity.id
_entity.type
_entity.pdbx_description
1 polymer ?
#
loop_
_entity_poly.entity_id
_entity_poly.type
_entity_poly.pdbx_seq_one_letter_code
_entity_poly.pdbx_strand_id
1 'polypeptide(L)'
;MKKMNMIRLGGVGALCALLTACPSPPPPAPMGLTFTFPDTPAVDTLRLSGVAFGANGQYLRTIGDGGYLWGAPGSVVNRTTIYLDGYSLQNIQKSACLSPFKGGETDGMRDVVVSPENVQTCNVYFVIYNDLNRNGRPESTEELYQTHSIYSYASEAFTYSFTSADGRTTESGARRKGWSLVAHEVRQPSATPGRYVVTMNSVPEADERLSVRLHEPTNRLISQGAPLGGSLGGAK
;
A
#
# COMPACT_ATOMS: atom_id res chain seq x y z
N MET A 1 -14.01 85.21 -15.24
CA MET A 1 -15.30 84.88 -14.59
C MET A 1 -15.64 83.45 -15.02
N LYS A 2 -15.73 82.37 -14.25
CA LYS A 2 -15.94 82.08 -12.81
C LYS A 2 -14.88 81.06 -12.33
N LYS A 3 -14.57 81.08 -11.02
CA LYS A 3 -13.80 80.07 -10.27
C LYS A 3 -14.73 79.03 -9.64
N MET A 4 -14.12 77.90 -9.21
CA MET A 4 -14.57 76.85 -8.27
C MET A 4 -15.56 75.79 -8.82
N ASN A 5 -15.48 74.49 -8.49
CA ASN A 5 -14.69 73.82 -7.46
C ASN A 5 -14.47 72.31 -7.75
N MET A 6 -13.41 71.82 -7.10
CA MET A 6 -12.82 70.48 -7.02
C MET A 6 -13.73 69.40 -6.40
N ILE A 7 -13.73 68.16 -6.94
CA ILE A 7 -13.76 66.91 -6.15
C ILE A 7 -12.74 65.93 -6.76
N ARG A 8 -11.88 65.40 -5.88
CA ARG A 8 -10.73 64.52 -6.15
C ARG A 8 -11.10 63.04 -6.10
N LEU A 9 -10.30 62.26 -6.83
CA LEU A 9 -9.79 60.90 -6.59
C LEU A 9 -10.70 59.84 -5.95
N GLY A 10 -10.83 58.72 -6.66
CA GLY A 10 -11.21 57.43 -6.10
C GLY A 10 -10.90 56.29 -7.08
N GLY A 11 -9.63 56.13 -7.45
CA GLY A 11 -9.17 54.92 -8.12
C GLY A 11 -8.90 53.82 -7.11
N VAL A 12 -9.60 52.69 -7.24
CA VAL A 12 -9.15 51.33 -6.88
C VAL A 12 -9.85 50.45 -7.91
N GLY A 13 -9.17 49.92 -8.92
CA GLY A 13 -8.06 49.00 -8.74
C GLY A 13 -8.66 47.61 -8.90
N ALA A 14 -8.68 47.13 -10.14
CA ALA A 14 -9.07 45.79 -10.52
C ALA A 14 -8.32 44.77 -9.65
N LEU A 15 -9.05 44.07 -8.80
CA LEU A 15 -8.61 42.85 -8.13
C LEU A 15 -9.81 41.90 -8.04
N CYS A 16 -10.37 41.57 -9.19
CA CYS A 16 -10.97 40.24 -9.35
C CYS A 16 -9.81 39.26 -9.27
N ALA A 17 -9.46 38.88 -8.04
CA ALA A 17 -8.59 37.77 -7.75
C ALA A 17 -9.15 36.57 -8.54
N LEU A 18 -8.42 36.20 -9.59
CA LEU A 18 -8.48 34.89 -10.20
C LEU A 18 -8.23 33.91 -9.05
N LEU A 19 -9.30 33.41 -8.46
CA LEU A 19 -9.32 32.12 -7.79
C LEU A 19 -8.96 31.09 -8.86
N THR A 20 -7.68 30.99 -9.19
CA THR A 20 -7.11 29.80 -9.82
C THR A 20 -7.23 28.69 -8.78
N ALA A 21 -8.45 28.19 -8.59
CA ALA A 21 -8.64 26.89 -8.00
C ALA A 21 -7.88 25.94 -8.91
N CYS A 22 -6.64 25.60 -8.55
CA CYS A 22 -5.95 24.48 -9.16
C CYS A 22 -6.90 23.30 -9.03
N PRO A 23 -7.43 22.73 -10.13
CA PRO A 23 -8.27 21.56 -10.03
C PRO A 23 -7.47 20.51 -9.27
N SER A 24 -8.06 19.99 -8.19
CA SER A 24 -7.42 18.90 -7.45
C SER A 24 -7.09 17.78 -8.44
N PRO A 25 -5.90 17.15 -8.34
CA PRO A 25 -5.57 16.02 -9.20
C PRO A 25 -6.72 15.01 -9.15
N PRO A 26 -7.11 14.42 -10.30
CA PRO A 26 -8.15 13.40 -10.30
C PRO A 26 -7.73 12.26 -9.36
N PRO A 27 -8.71 11.59 -8.72
CA PRO A 27 -8.42 10.37 -7.96
C PRO A 27 -7.68 9.35 -8.84
N PRO A 28 -6.82 8.51 -8.25
CA PRO A 28 -6.27 7.34 -8.92
C PRO A 28 -7.37 6.51 -9.58
N ALA A 29 -7.06 5.80 -10.66
CA ALA A 29 -7.99 4.84 -11.24
C ALA A 29 -8.29 3.73 -10.22
N PRO A 30 -9.55 3.25 -10.12
CA PRO A 30 -9.87 2.09 -9.30
C PRO A 30 -9.05 0.87 -9.73
N MET A 31 -8.61 0.07 -8.76
CA MET A 31 -7.80 -1.13 -9.00
C MET A 31 -8.45 -2.36 -8.35
N GLY A 32 -8.56 -3.44 -9.12
CA GLY A 32 -8.99 -4.74 -8.61
C GLY A 32 -7.78 -5.63 -8.36
N LEU A 33 -7.58 -6.06 -7.11
CA LEU A 33 -6.50 -6.98 -6.74
C LEU A 33 -7.09 -8.34 -6.40
N THR A 34 -6.58 -9.38 -7.04
CA THR A 34 -7.00 -10.76 -6.78
C THR A 34 -6.06 -11.41 -5.80
N PHE A 35 -6.63 -12.17 -4.87
CA PHE A 35 -5.93 -12.81 -3.79
C PHE A 35 -6.20 -14.31 -3.78
N THR A 36 -5.17 -15.10 -3.45
CA THR A 36 -5.28 -16.54 -3.19
C THR A 36 -4.79 -16.87 -1.80
N PHE A 37 -5.41 -17.84 -1.14
CA PHE A 37 -5.15 -18.22 0.24
C PHE A 37 -5.49 -19.70 0.44
N PRO A 38 -5.09 -20.34 1.56
CA PRO A 38 -5.47 -21.74 1.83
C PRO A 38 -6.99 -21.96 1.79
N ASP A 39 -7.43 -23.18 1.48
CA ASP A 39 -8.85 -23.53 1.47
C ASP A 39 -9.45 -23.25 2.86
N THR A 40 -10.34 -22.27 2.92
CA THR A 40 -10.91 -21.75 4.16
C THR A 40 -12.42 -21.95 4.15
N PRO A 41 -13.04 -22.42 5.26
CA PRO A 41 -14.50 -22.52 5.35
C PRO A 41 -15.15 -21.17 5.05
N ALA A 42 -16.09 -21.15 4.10
CA ALA A 42 -16.86 -19.94 3.81
C ALA A 42 -17.88 -19.72 4.94
N VAL A 43 -17.65 -18.68 5.75
CA VAL A 43 -18.53 -18.31 6.88
C VAL A 43 -18.97 -16.86 6.73
N ASP A 44 -20.11 -16.51 7.31
CA ASP A 44 -20.73 -15.18 7.20
C ASP A 44 -19.97 -14.07 7.95
N THR A 45 -18.87 -14.41 8.61
CA THR A 45 -17.93 -13.49 9.27
C THR A 45 -16.61 -13.34 8.52
N LEU A 46 -16.33 -14.19 7.52
CA LEU A 46 -15.04 -14.19 6.84
C LEU A 46 -14.95 -12.99 5.89
N ARG A 47 -13.89 -12.19 6.00
CA ARG A 47 -13.71 -10.98 5.17
C ARG A 47 -12.27 -10.86 4.68
N LEU A 48 -12.12 -10.21 3.52
CA LEU A 48 -10.84 -9.64 3.07
C LEU A 48 -10.95 -8.11 3.15
N SER A 49 -9.96 -7.46 3.76
CA SER A 49 -9.88 -6.00 3.79
C SER A 49 -8.50 -5.49 3.43
N GLY A 50 -8.47 -4.36 2.73
CA GLY A 50 -7.29 -3.52 2.58
C GLY A 50 -7.28 -2.50 3.70
N VAL A 51 -6.22 -2.42 4.50
CA VAL A 51 -6.14 -1.57 5.69
C VAL A 51 -4.93 -0.66 5.59
N ALA A 52 -5.13 0.60 5.93
CA ALA A 52 -4.05 1.57 6.06
C ALA A 52 -3.84 1.97 7.51
N PHE A 53 -2.57 2.16 7.85
CA PHE A 53 -2.13 2.61 9.17
C PHE A 53 -1.49 3.99 9.07
N GLY A 54 -1.52 4.73 10.17
CA GLY A 54 -0.79 5.99 10.29
C GLY A 54 0.66 5.75 10.65
N ALA A 55 1.47 6.82 10.62
CA ALA A 55 2.90 6.77 10.93
C ALA A 55 3.24 6.09 12.28
N ASN A 56 2.30 6.11 13.24
CA ASN A 56 2.49 5.51 14.57
C ASN A 56 1.92 4.08 14.68
N GLY A 57 1.62 3.42 13.55
CA GLY A 57 0.98 2.10 13.54
C GLY A 57 -0.52 2.11 13.93
N GLN A 58 -1.12 3.29 14.09
CA GLN A 58 -2.55 3.42 14.40
C GLN A 58 -3.39 2.98 13.20
N TYR A 59 -4.43 2.17 13.42
CA TYR A 59 -5.43 1.89 12.39
C TYR A 59 -6.09 3.19 11.94
N LEU A 60 -6.07 3.48 10.63
CA LEU A 60 -6.75 4.64 10.08
C LEU A 60 -8.12 4.24 9.52
N ARG A 61 -8.11 3.33 8.55
CA ARG A 61 -9.31 2.96 7.80
C ARG A 61 -9.10 1.72 6.93
N THR A 62 -10.20 1.04 6.64
CA THR A 62 -10.36 0.08 5.55
C THR A 62 -10.52 0.80 4.20
N ILE A 63 -9.63 0.51 3.24
CA ILE A 63 -9.49 1.18 1.93
C ILE A 63 -10.08 0.37 0.77
N GLY A 64 -10.50 -0.85 1.05
CA GLY A 64 -11.35 -1.65 0.19
C GLY A 64 -11.95 -2.78 1.01
N ASP A 65 -13.11 -3.26 0.57
CA ASP A 65 -13.79 -4.40 1.17
C ASP A 65 -14.09 -5.43 0.08
N GLY A 66 -13.60 -6.66 0.27
CA GLY A 66 -13.97 -7.79 -0.59
C GLY A 66 -15.40 -8.28 -0.33
N GLY A 67 -16.08 -7.70 0.66
CA GLY A 67 -17.34 -8.19 1.19
C GLY A 67 -17.13 -9.41 2.07
N TYR A 68 -18.25 -9.94 2.58
CA TYR A 68 -18.24 -11.21 3.28
C TYR A 68 -18.06 -12.36 2.29
N LEU A 69 -17.11 -13.24 2.60
CA LEU A 69 -16.81 -14.44 1.83
C LEU A 69 -17.69 -15.60 2.31
N TRP A 70 -18.99 -15.51 2.01
CA TRP A 70 -19.99 -16.52 2.36
C TRP A 70 -20.20 -17.52 1.22
N GLY A 71 -20.70 -18.69 1.57
CA GLY A 71 -21.03 -19.74 0.61
C GLY A 71 -22.04 -20.73 1.17
N ALA A 72 -22.37 -21.77 0.39
CA ALA A 72 -23.26 -22.84 0.85
C ALA A 72 -22.65 -23.56 2.08
N PRO A 73 -23.48 -24.17 2.96
CA PRO A 73 -22.97 -24.95 4.07
C PRO A 73 -21.94 -26.01 3.61
N GLY A 74 -20.76 -26.01 4.25
CA GLY A 74 -19.66 -26.92 3.89
C GLY A 74 -18.80 -26.47 2.70
N SER A 75 -19.06 -25.30 2.12
CA SER A 75 -18.20 -24.75 1.06
C SER A 75 -16.90 -24.17 1.60
N VAL A 76 -15.88 -24.16 0.75
CA VAL A 76 -14.59 -23.53 1.00
C VAL A 76 -14.32 -22.45 -0.04
N VAL A 77 -13.59 -21.43 0.37
CA VAL A 77 -13.08 -20.35 -0.48
C VAL A 77 -11.57 -20.27 -0.34
N ASN A 78 -10.89 -19.99 -1.44
CA ASN A 78 -9.43 -19.88 -1.50
C ASN A 78 -8.96 -18.76 -2.43
N ARG A 79 -9.92 -17.99 -2.97
CA ARG A 79 -9.68 -16.90 -3.89
C ARG A 79 -10.74 -15.84 -3.73
N THR A 80 -10.33 -14.58 -3.76
CA THR A 80 -11.26 -13.44 -3.77
C THR A 80 -10.61 -12.23 -4.43
N THR A 81 -11.40 -11.20 -4.74
CA THR A 81 -10.94 -9.94 -5.30
C THR A 81 -11.41 -8.80 -4.42
N ILE A 82 -10.51 -7.86 -4.14
CA ILE A 82 -10.83 -6.59 -3.50
C ILE A 82 -10.72 -5.48 -4.54
N TYR A 83 -11.61 -4.49 -4.43
CA TYR A 83 -11.53 -3.28 -5.23
C TYR A 83 -11.08 -2.12 -4.34
N LEU A 84 -9.96 -1.51 -4.73
CA LEU A 84 -9.45 -0.29 -4.12
C LEU A 84 -10.06 0.90 -4.86
N ASP A 85 -10.94 1.61 -4.19
CA ASP A 85 -11.57 2.81 -4.71
C ASP A 85 -10.56 3.97 -4.77
N GLY A 86 -10.50 4.63 -5.92
CA GLY A 86 -9.61 5.77 -6.16
C GLY A 86 -9.84 6.93 -5.19
N TYR A 87 -11.10 7.20 -4.81
CA TYR A 87 -11.39 8.26 -3.85
C TYR A 87 -10.88 7.92 -2.45
N SER A 88 -11.00 6.67 -2.02
CA SER A 88 -10.52 6.17 -0.73
C SER A 88 -9.00 6.22 -0.67
N LEU A 89 -8.31 5.83 -1.75
CA LEU A 89 -6.87 5.97 -1.91
C LEU A 89 -6.43 7.45 -1.85
N GLN A 90 -7.14 8.33 -2.56
CA GLN A 90 -6.84 9.76 -2.52
C GLN A 90 -7.07 10.36 -1.11
N ASN A 91 -8.14 9.95 -0.43
CA ASN A 91 -8.50 10.44 0.89
C ASN A 91 -7.50 10.00 1.96
N ILE A 92 -7.06 8.73 1.93
CA ILE A 92 -6.06 8.25 2.89
C ILE A 92 -4.69 8.90 2.64
N GLN A 93 -4.31 9.11 1.38
CA GLN A 93 -3.08 9.82 1.03
C GLN A 93 -3.05 11.25 1.59
N LYS A 94 -4.19 11.94 1.61
CA LYS A 94 -4.33 13.30 2.18
C LYS A 94 -4.40 13.32 3.72
N SER A 95 -4.45 12.15 4.36
CA SER A 95 -4.58 11.99 5.81
C SER A 95 -3.24 11.65 6.47
N ALA A 96 -3.27 11.18 7.72
CA ALA A 96 -2.09 10.83 8.52
C ALA A 96 -1.33 9.55 8.06
N CYS A 97 -1.61 9.06 6.85
CA CYS A 97 -0.97 7.86 6.30
C CYS A 97 0.43 8.14 5.74
N LEU A 98 0.69 9.36 5.24
CA LEU A 98 2.00 9.70 4.69
C LEU A 98 3.05 9.76 5.80
N SER A 99 4.07 8.92 5.68
CA SER A 99 5.24 8.88 6.55
C SER A 99 6.54 8.86 5.75
N PRO A 100 7.66 9.38 6.27
CA PRO A 100 8.96 9.19 5.65
C PRO A 100 9.29 7.70 5.49
N PHE A 101 9.85 7.31 4.34
CA PHE A 101 10.33 5.94 4.17
C PHE A 101 11.59 5.70 5.04
N LYS A 102 12.58 6.58 4.92
CA LYS A 102 13.79 6.57 5.76
C LYS A 102 13.44 7.01 7.19
N GLY A 103 13.65 6.13 8.17
CA GLY A 103 13.33 6.39 9.58
C GLY A 103 11.84 6.32 9.95
N GLY A 104 10.94 6.05 9.00
CA GLY A 104 9.55 5.65 9.27
C GLY A 104 9.37 4.16 9.02
N GLU A 105 9.22 3.75 7.76
CA GLU A 105 9.14 2.31 7.40
C GLU A 105 10.41 1.53 7.77
N THR A 106 11.56 2.21 7.74
CA THR A 106 12.87 1.64 8.05
C THR A 106 13.35 1.95 9.46
N ASP A 107 12.45 2.38 10.36
CA ASP A 107 12.80 2.62 11.76
C ASP A 107 13.36 1.36 12.43
N GLY A 108 14.41 1.52 13.22
CA GLY A 108 15.16 0.43 13.86
C GLY A 108 15.95 -0.49 12.92
N MET A 109 15.97 -0.23 11.61
CA MET A 109 16.77 -1.02 10.64
C MET A 109 18.21 -0.51 10.55
N ARG A 110 19.10 -1.36 10.02
CA ARG A 110 20.53 -1.09 9.88
C ARG A 110 20.88 -0.81 8.42
N ASP A 111 21.98 -0.09 8.20
CA ASP A 111 22.55 0.14 6.87
C ASP A 111 21.55 0.69 5.85
N VAL A 112 20.66 1.57 6.31
CA VAL A 112 19.55 2.11 5.53
C VAL A 112 20.04 3.08 4.47
N VAL A 113 19.88 2.70 3.21
CA VAL A 113 20.14 3.53 2.04
C VAL A 113 18.83 3.75 1.30
N VAL A 114 18.50 5.00 0.98
CA VAL A 114 17.29 5.39 0.28
C VAL A 114 17.64 6.50 -0.71
N SER A 115 17.17 6.41 -1.96
CA SER A 115 17.44 7.42 -2.98
C SER A 115 16.20 7.71 -3.83
N PRO A 116 15.65 8.94 -3.83
CA PRO A 116 16.05 10.08 -2.99
C PRO A 116 15.68 9.89 -1.51
N GLU A 117 16.39 10.54 -0.58
CA GLU A 117 16.25 10.25 0.86
C GLU A 117 14.90 10.64 1.49
N ASN A 118 14.25 11.68 0.95
CA ASN A 118 13.08 12.32 1.58
C ASN A 118 11.74 11.82 1.04
N VAL A 119 11.68 10.60 0.49
CA VAL A 119 10.42 10.05 -0.03
C VAL A 119 9.46 9.74 1.10
N GLN A 120 8.20 10.12 0.89
CA GLN A 120 7.09 9.75 1.74
C GLN A 120 6.27 8.63 1.11
N THR A 121 5.78 7.74 1.95
CA THR A 121 4.98 6.59 1.55
C THR A 121 3.70 6.47 2.36
N CYS A 122 2.71 5.80 1.80
CA CYS A 122 1.49 5.40 2.47
C CYS A 122 1.12 3.99 2.02
N ASN A 123 0.94 3.07 2.96
CA ASN A 123 0.81 1.65 2.66
C ASN A 123 -0.59 1.13 3.00
N VAL A 124 -1.11 0.30 2.11
CA VAL A 124 -2.30 -0.51 2.31
C VAL A 124 -1.87 -1.98 2.39
N TYR A 125 -2.18 -2.60 3.52
CA TYR A 125 -1.95 -4.01 3.82
C TYR A 125 -3.22 -4.80 3.62
N PHE A 126 -3.10 -6.11 3.35
CA PHE A 126 -4.27 -6.95 3.09
C PHE A 126 -4.31 -8.11 4.06
N VAL A 127 -5.50 -8.32 4.64
CA VAL A 127 -5.72 -9.32 5.67
C VAL A 127 -7.08 -9.99 5.49
N ILE A 128 -7.08 -11.30 5.66
CA ILE A 128 -8.27 -12.12 5.83
C ILE A 128 -8.47 -12.35 7.31
N TYR A 129 -9.68 -12.10 7.80
CA TYR A 129 -10.05 -12.22 9.21
C TYR A 129 -11.49 -12.67 9.36
N ASN A 130 -11.82 -13.19 10.54
CA ASN A 130 -13.20 -13.47 10.95
C ASN A 130 -13.73 -12.28 11.75
N ASP A 131 -14.61 -11.46 11.17
CA ASP A 131 -15.27 -10.31 11.80
C ASP A 131 -16.33 -10.78 12.82
N LEU A 132 -15.90 -11.40 13.92
CA LEU A 132 -16.77 -12.04 14.91
C LEU A 132 -17.62 -11.02 15.66
N ASN A 133 -17.07 -9.82 15.86
CA ASN A 133 -17.76 -8.72 16.53
C ASN A 133 -18.55 -7.80 15.56
N ARG A 134 -18.52 -8.07 14.25
CA ARG A 134 -19.21 -7.34 13.18
C ARG A 134 -18.87 -5.84 13.11
N ASN A 135 -17.65 -5.46 13.47
CA ASN A 135 -17.19 -4.08 13.40
C ASN A 135 -16.50 -3.74 12.05
N GLY A 136 -16.24 -4.75 11.21
CA GLY A 136 -15.61 -4.60 9.90
C GLY A 136 -14.16 -4.17 9.93
N ARG A 137 -13.44 -4.51 11.00
CA ARG A 137 -12.03 -4.22 11.19
C ARG A 137 -11.30 -5.50 11.56
N PRO A 138 -10.13 -5.76 10.96
CA PRO A 138 -9.29 -6.84 11.44
C PRO A 138 -8.75 -6.50 12.83
N GLU A 139 -9.11 -7.31 13.80
CA GLU A 139 -8.48 -7.32 15.12
C GLU A 139 -7.48 -8.46 15.19
N SER A 140 -6.37 -8.27 15.92
CA SER A 140 -5.28 -9.27 15.99
C SER A 140 -5.71 -10.69 16.38
N THR A 141 -6.83 -10.85 17.09
CA THR A 141 -7.40 -12.15 17.48
C THR A 141 -8.26 -12.81 16.40
N GLU A 142 -8.59 -12.08 15.34
CA GLU A 142 -9.47 -12.47 14.26
C GLU A 142 -8.73 -12.73 12.94
N GLU A 143 -7.48 -12.26 12.82
CA GLU A 143 -6.65 -12.41 11.63
C GLU A 143 -6.30 -13.87 11.34
N LEU A 144 -6.59 -14.31 10.12
CA LEU A 144 -6.31 -15.67 9.63
C LEU A 144 -5.14 -15.70 8.66
N TYR A 145 -5.14 -14.78 7.68
CA TYR A 145 -4.12 -14.75 6.64
C TYR A 145 -3.73 -13.32 6.30
N GLN A 146 -2.46 -13.10 6.04
CA GLN A 146 -1.90 -11.82 5.63
C GLN A 146 -1.00 -11.99 4.41
N THR A 147 -0.61 -10.86 3.82
CA THR A 147 0.43 -10.80 2.79
C THR A 147 1.43 -9.71 3.17
N HIS A 148 2.68 -9.88 2.72
CA HIS A 148 3.71 -8.85 2.83
C HIS A 148 3.81 -8.01 1.56
N SER A 149 3.12 -8.42 0.49
CA SER A 149 2.90 -7.56 -0.67
C SER A 149 1.88 -6.49 -0.29
N ILE A 150 2.17 -5.24 -0.65
CA ILE A 150 1.38 -4.08 -0.23
C ILE A 150 0.97 -3.25 -1.42
N TYR A 151 -0.13 -2.53 -1.31
CA TYR A 151 -0.43 -1.46 -2.27
C TYR A 151 0.06 -0.14 -1.66
N SER A 152 1.09 0.44 -2.26
CA SER A 152 1.85 1.54 -1.68
C SER A 152 1.81 2.76 -2.58
N TYR A 153 1.56 3.92 -1.98
CA TYR A 153 1.84 5.21 -2.56
C TYR A 153 3.27 5.62 -2.26
N ALA A 154 3.98 6.16 -3.25
CA ALA A 154 5.22 6.90 -3.05
C ALA A 154 5.12 8.33 -3.63
N SER A 155 5.60 9.32 -2.89
CA SER A 155 5.62 10.72 -3.34
C SER A 155 6.50 10.94 -4.58
N GLU A 156 7.54 10.12 -4.72
CA GLU A 156 8.45 10.07 -5.86
C GLU A 156 8.95 8.64 -6.07
N ALA A 157 9.49 8.33 -7.25
CA ALA A 157 10.12 7.04 -7.49
C ALA A 157 11.43 6.97 -6.69
N PHE A 158 11.70 5.83 -6.06
CA PHE A 158 12.90 5.67 -5.25
C PHE A 158 13.39 4.22 -5.23
N THR A 159 14.66 4.07 -4.86
CA THR A 159 15.26 2.79 -4.51
C THR A 159 15.73 2.80 -3.07
N TYR A 160 15.82 1.61 -2.47
CA TYR A 160 16.29 1.46 -1.11
C TYR A 160 16.94 0.11 -0.87
N SER A 161 17.71 0.04 0.21
CA SER A 161 18.17 -1.18 0.83
C SER A 161 18.37 -0.98 2.33
N PHE A 162 18.14 -2.02 3.12
CA PHE A 162 18.50 -2.05 4.54
C PHE A 162 18.72 -3.48 5.01
N THR A 163 19.25 -3.61 6.21
CA THR A 163 19.39 -4.87 6.92
C THR A 163 18.50 -4.87 8.16
N SER A 164 17.82 -5.98 8.42
CA SER A 164 16.99 -6.15 9.62
C SER A 164 17.82 -5.95 10.89
N ALA A 165 17.17 -5.54 11.99
CA ALA A 165 17.85 -5.28 13.26
C ALA A 165 18.68 -6.50 13.75
N ASP A 166 18.17 -7.72 13.55
CA ASP A 166 18.83 -8.98 13.89
C ASP A 166 19.92 -9.42 12.88
N GLY A 167 20.10 -8.65 11.80
CA GLY A 167 21.04 -8.91 10.73
C GLY A 167 20.64 -10.01 9.76
N ARG A 168 19.56 -10.77 10.00
CA ARG A 168 19.26 -12.00 9.25
C ARG A 168 18.73 -11.75 7.84
N THR A 169 18.18 -10.58 7.60
CA THR A 169 17.53 -10.23 6.33
C THR A 169 18.17 -8.99 5.75
N THR A 170 18.52 -9.06 4.47
CA THR A 170 18.78 -7.87 3.65
C THR A 170 17.57 -7.66 2.76
N GLU A 171 16.95 -6.49 2.87
CA GLU A 171 15.83 -6.09 2.04
C GLU A 171 16.25 -4.98 1.08
N SER A 172 15.78 -5.04 -0.16
CA SER A 172 15.94 -3.95 -1.13
C SER A 172 14.72 -3.81 -2.02
N GLY A 173 14.59 -2.68 -2.68
CA GLY A 173 13.47 -2.47 -3.59
C GLY A 173 13.54 -1.20 -4.42
N ALA A 174 12.69 -1.16 -5.43
CA ALA A 174 12.39 0.01 -6.24
C ALA A 174 10.88 0.26 -6.22
N ARG A 175 10.45 1.45 -5.75
CA ARG A 175 9.05 1.87 -5.79
C ARG A 175 8.85 2.93 -6.85
N ARG A 176 7.75 2.84 -7.60
CA ARG A 176 7.33 3.88 -8.54
C ARG A 176 6.63 5.02 -7.81
N LYS A 177 6.70 6.21 -8.39
CA LYS A 177 5.87 7.35 -7.98
C LYS A 177 4.38 7.01 -8.12
N GLY A 178 3.58 7.42 -7.16
CA GLY A 178 2.14 7.17 -7.14
C GLY A 178 1.79 5.83 -6.50
N TRP A 179 0.54 5.41 -6.67
CA TRP A 179 0.04 4.14 -6.17
C TRP A 179 0.49 2.97 -7.04
N SER A 180 0.93 1.89 -6.42
CA SER A 180 1.31 0.65 -7.11
C SER A 180 1.28 -0.54 -6.19
N LEU A 181 1.11 -1.73 -6.76
CA LEU A 181 1.35 -2.98 -6.03
C LEU A 181 2.86 -3.19 -5.89
N VAL A 182 3.33 -3.37 -4.65
CA VAL A 182 4.70 -3.70 -4.29
C VAL A 182 4.73 -5.18 -3.90
N ALA A 183 5.40 -6.00 -4.72
CA ALA A 183 5.49 -7.44 -4.51
C ALA A 183 6.62 -7.78 -3.54
N HIS A 184 6.32 -8.65 -2.57
CA HIS A 184 7.29 -9.19 -1.61
C HIS A 184 7.81 -10.55 -2.08
N GLU A 185 9.10 -10.61 -2.41
CA GLU A 185 9.77 -11.86 -2.77
C GLU A 185 10.87 -12.18 -1.75
N VAL A 186 10.95 -13.44 -1.35
CA VAL A 186 11.96 -13.92 -0.41
C VAL A 186 12.80 -14.98 -1.09
N ARG A 187 14.12 -14.85 -0.98
CA ARG A 187 15.10 -15.86 -1.39
C ARG A 187 15.94 -16.23 -0.19
N GLN A 188 16.16 -17.53 -0.01
CA GLN A 188 17.12 -18.05 0.96
C GLN A 188 18.33 -18.60 0.20
N PRO A 189 19.48 -17.89 0.16
CA PRO A 189 20.66 -18.38 -0.53
C PRO A 189 21.18 -19.65 0.13
N SER A 190 21.38 -20.72 -0.65
CA SER A 190 21.89 -22.01 -0.15
C SER A 190 23.28 -21.92 0.49
N ALA A 191 24.09 -20.95 0.05
CA ALA A 191 25.42 -20.70 0.57
C ALA A 191 25.44 -20.09 2.00
N THR A 192 24.30 -19.54 2.47
CA THR A 192 24.19 -18.89 3.77
C THR A 192 22.87 -19.26 4.46
N PRO A 193 22.76 -20.48 5.02
CA PRO A 193 21.59 -20.90 5.76
C PRO A 193 21.24 -19.92 6.89
N GLY A 194 19.94 -19.65 7.07
CA GLY A 194 19.45 -18.68 8.05
C GLY A 194 19.64 -17.20 7.68
N ARG A 195 20.09 -16.89 6.46
CA ARG A 195 20.06 -15.53 5.88
C ARG A 195 19.03 -15.45 4.77
N TYR A 196 18.35 -14.31 4.68
CA TYR A 196 17.29 -14.07 3.71
C TYR A 196 17.57 -12.81 2.90
N VAL A 197 17.30 -12.89 1.60
CA VAL A 197 17.30 -11.74 0.69
C VAL A 197 15.86 -11.48 0.33
N VAL A 198 15.37 -10.29 0.67
CA VAL A 198 14.00 -9.86 0.40
C VAL A 198 14.04 -8.77 -0.66
N THR A 199 13.13 -8.85 -1.62
CA THR A 199 12.91 -7.77 -2.57
C THR A 199 11.47 -7.29 -2.55
N MET A 200 11.30 -5.98 -2.54
CA MET A 200 10.01 -5.29 -2.41
C MET A 200 9.88 -4.22 -3.51
N ASN A 201 9.49 -4.66 -4.70
CA ASN A 201 9.47 -3.85 -5.93
C ASN A 201 8.04 -3.53 -6.38
N SER A 202 7.80 -2.32 -6.86
CA SER A 202 6.58 -2.00 -7.61
C SER A 202 6.49 -2.86 -8.87
N VAL A 203 5.45 -3.68 -8.98
CA VAL A 203 5.24 -4.55 -10.15
C VAL A 203 4.83 -3.72 -11.36
N PRO A 204 5.22 -4.07 -12.60
CA PRO A 204 4.69 -3.42 -13.81
C PRO A 204 3.16 -3.33 -13.81
N GLU A 205 2.56 -2.27 -14.38
CA GLU A 205 1.09 -2.11 -14.41
C GLU A 205 0.37 -3.32 -15.02
N ALA A 206 0.97 -3.98 -16.02
CA ALA A 206 0.45 -5.19 -16.63
C ALA A 206 0.35 -6.37 -15.64
N ASP A 207 1.21 -6.39 -14.63
CA ASP A 207 1.34 -7.45 -13.64
C ASP A 207 0.53 -7.18 -12.36
N GLU A 208 -0.04 -5.97 -12.20
CA GLU A 208 -0.91 -5.64 -11.06
C GLU A 208 -2.18 -6.51 -11.00
N ARG A 209 -2.51 -7.19 -12.11
CA ARG A 209 -3.63 -8.14 -12.21
C ARG A 209 -3.26 -9.56 -11.76
N LEU A 210 -1.99 -9.85 -11.50
CA LEU A 210 -1.55 -11.16 -11.02
C LEU A 210 -2.10 -11.40 -9.60
N SER A 211 -2.39 -12.66 -9.30
CA SER A 211 -2.96 -13.01 -7.99
C SER A 211 -1.90 -12.95 -6.89
N VAL A 212 -2.20 -12.22 -5.83
CA VAL A 212 -1.34 -12.07 -4.64
C VAL A 212 -1.66 -13.18 -3.64
N ARG A 213 -0.63 -13.87 -3.16
CA ARG A 213 -0.80 -14.97 -2.20
C ARG A 213 -0.83 -14.45 -0.76
N LEU A 214 -1.82 -14.87 0.03
CA LEU A 214 -1.83 -14.74 1.49
C LEU A 214 -1.37 -16.04 2.16
N HIS A 215 -0.89 -15.89 3.38
CA HIS A 215 -0.35 -16.94 4.25
C HIS A 215 -0.67 -16.64 5.71
N GLU A 216 -0.52 -17.63 6.58
CA GLU A 216 -0.74 -17.46 8.02
C GLU A 216 0.23 -16.42 8.62
N PRO A 217 -0.17 -15.62 9.63
CA PRO A 217 0.63 -14.53 10.17
C PRO A 217 2.04 -14.90 10.64
N THR A 218 2.27 -16.16 11.01
CA THR A 218 3.56 -16.66 11.51
C THR A 218 4.67 -16.75 10.46
N ASN A 219 4.43 -16.36 9.20
CA ASN A 219 5.29 -16.76 8.07
C ASN A 219 5.88 -15.62 7.20
N ARG A 220 6.59 -14.67 7.83
CA ARG A 220 7.21 -13.52 7.13
C ARG A 220 8.26 -13.87 6.06
N LEU A 221 8.83 -15.07 6.10
CA LEU A 221 9.96 -15.48 5.24
C LEU A 221 9.54 -16.39 4.08
N ILE A 222 8.25 -16.51 3.78
CA ILE A 222 7.76 -17.16 2.56
C ILE A 222 7.65 -16.14 1.43
N SER A 223 8.24 -16.48 0.27
CA SER A 223 8.10 -15.70 -0.96
C SER A 223 6.65 -15.69 -1.45
N GLN A 224 6.15 -14.52 -1.84
CA GLN A 224 4.77 -14.32 -2.29
C GLN A 224 4.65 -13.98 -3.78
N GLY A 225 5.76 -14.05 -4.51
CA GLY A 225 5.78 -13.76 -5.95
C GLY A 225 4.73 -14.57 -6.70
N ALA A 226 4.03 -13.90 -7.61
CA ALA A 226 3.28 -14.57 -8.67
C ALA A 226 4.21 -15.57 -9.38
N PRO A 227 3.72 -16.72 -9.88
CA PRO A 227 4.57 -17.62 -10.65
C PRO A 227 5.12 -16.81 -11.84
N LEU A 228 6.39 -16.45 -11.77
CA LEU A 228 7.12 -15.84 -12.88
C LEU A 228 7.14 -16.91 -13.97
N GLY A 229 6.17 -16.83 -14.89
CA GLY A 229 6.20 -17.58 -16.13
C GLY A 229 7.41 -17.12 -16.92
N GLY A 230 8.53 -17.82 -16.77
CA GLY A 230 9.76 -17.47 -17.46
C GLY A 230 11.00 -18.05 -16.81
N SER A 231 11.40 -19.22 -17.32
CA SER A 231 12.72 -19.83 -17.16
C SER A 231 13.85 -18.80 -17.06
N LEU A 232 14.41 -18.60 -15.87
CA LEU A 232 15.79 -18.13 -15.77
C LEU A 232 16.68 -19.36 -15.92
N GLY A 233 17.17 -19.51 -17.15
CA GLY A 233 18.12 -20.53 -17.55
C GLY A 233 19.30 -20.57 -16.59
N GLY A 234 19.71 -21.80 -16.28
CA GLY A 234 20.99 -22.06 -15.66
C GLY A 234 22.10 -21.51 -16.57
N ALA A 235 22.85 -20.55 -16.06
CA ALA A 235 24.19 -20.33 -16.53
C ALA A 235 25.08 -21.42 -15.90
N LYS A 236 25.52 -22.35 -16.73
CA LYS A 236 26.86 -22.92 -16.61
C LYS A 236 27.86 -21.92 -17.17
#